data_AF-A0A6M5UNL6-F1
#
_entry.id   AF-A0A6M5UNL6-F1
#
_cell.length_a   1.000
_cell.length_b   1.000
_cell.length_c   1.000
_cell.angle_alpha   90.00
_cell.angle_beta   90.00
_cell.angle_gamma   90.00
#
_symmetry.space_group_name_H-M   'P 1'
#
loop_
_entity.id
_entity.type
_entity.pdbx_description
1 polymer ?
#
loop_
_entity_poly.entity_id
_entity_poly.type
_entity_poly.pdbx_seq_one_letter_code
_entity_poly.pdbx_strand_id
1 'polypeptide(L)'
;MNAARGPAAAHGPTWTKARLERVMALRFGTGVHGGPDTAAAAEAMGVSRRTVQRWLHARHGRSIAHIPPRRLAELLALLLPSEETRRKEAQQAQYAERAIANLGLPKRMGIKPAWERQRWLEAHLVVVLEVGVGSSKIRQLAVGRASLAKMGEFQRRGRVVDQTTVPTRFHATALTHRVLTDLGPWRFQAGPGQVLQGFTQAWLADAPATHLSSTADALQRAR
;
A
#
# COMPACT_ATOMS: atom_id res chain seq x y z
N MET A 1 -2.08 33.48 4.19
CA MET A 1 -3.29 32.64 4.20
C MET A 1 -3.24 31.74 2.99
N ASN A 2 -2.87 30.46 3.15
CA ASN A 2 -2.88 29.50 2.05
C ASN A 2 -3.72 28.31 2.47
N ALA A 3 -4.78 28.08 1.69
CA ALA A 3 -5.85 27.14 1.99
C ALA A 3 -5.31 25.74 2.25
N ALA A 4 -5.67 25.20 3.42
CA ALA A 4 -5.59 23.79 3.70
C ALA A 4 -6.36 23.03 2.61
N ARG A 5 -5.63 22.31 1.75
CA ARG A 5 -6.26 21.30 0.89
C ARG A 5 -6.87 20.26 1.82
N GLY A 6 -8.20 20.23 1.90
CA GLY A 6 -8.93 19.16 2.56
C GLY A 6 -8.57 17.79 1.97
N PRO A 7 -8.89 16.69 2.68
CA PRO A 7 -8.53 15.35 2.24
C PRO A 7 -9.12 15.09 0.86
N ALA A 8 -8.26 14.81 -0.13
CA ALA A 8 -8.67 14.49 -1.49
C ALA A 8 -9.64 13.29 -1.43
N ALA A 9 -10.91 13.53 -1.78
CA ALA A 9 -11.97 12.54 -1.75
C ALA A 9 -11.64 11.34 -2.68
N ALA A 10 -11.55 10.15 -2.09
CA ALA A 10 -12.13 8.85 -2.46
C ALA A 10 -12.32 8.42 -3.94
N HIS A 11 -11.73 9.07 -4.94
CA HIS A 11 -11.86 8.66 -6.34
C HIS A 11 -10.69 7.73 -6.68
N GLY A 12 -11.01 6.52 -7.12
CA GLY A 12 -10.02 5.58 -7.62
C GLY A 12 -9.21 6.16 -8.78
N PRO A 13 -8.08 5.53 -9.13
CA PRO A 13 -7.19 6.05 -10.15
C PRO A 13 -7.86 6.13 -11.52
N THR A 14 -7.50 7.16 -12.30
CA THR A 14 -7.83 7.20 -13.73
C THR A 14 -7.00 6.15 -14.48
N TRP A 15 -7.69 5.24 -15.16
CA TRP A 15 -7.08 4.17 -15.97
C TRP A 15 -6.66 4.69 -17.34
N THR A 16 -5.54 5.41 -17.35
CA THR A 16 -4.87 5.83 -18.58
C THR A 16 -4.03 4.70 -19.18
N LYS A 17 -3.69 4.80 -20.47
CA LYS A 17 -2.76 3.87 -21.14
C LYS A 17 -1.47 3.69 -20.33
N ALA A 18 -0.81 4.78 -19.94
CA ALA A 18 0.45 4.71 -19.22
C ALA A 18 0.31 4.04 -17.85
N ARG A 19 -0.83 4.24 -17.16
CA ARG A 19 -1.10 3.53 -15.91
C ARG A 19 -1.30 2.04 -16.17
N LEU A 20 -2.09 1.68 -17.19
CA LEU A 20 -2.34 0.29 -17.53
C LEU A 20 -1.04 -0.44 -17.93
N GLU A 21 -0.18 0.20 -18.72
CA GLU A 21 1.15 -0.30 -19.08
C GLU A 21 2.01 -0.58 -17.84
N ARG A 22 2.11 0.40 -16.91
CA ARG A 22 2.87 0.22 -15.66
C ARG A 22 2.33 -0.93 -14.82
N VAL A 23 1.01 -1.00 -14.66
CA VAL A 23 0.34 -2.03 -13.87
C VAL A 23 0.59 -3.42 -14.47
N MET A 24 0.43 -3.57 -15.78
CA MET A 24 0.69 -4.83 -16.47
C MET A 24 2.18 -5.21 -16.39
N ALA A 25 3.09 -4.25 -16.57
CA ALA A 25 4.52 -4.49 -16.47
C ALA A 25 4.92 -4.94 -15.06
N LEU A 26 4.34 -4.32 -14.02
CA LEU A 26 4.57 -4.72 -12.64
C LEU A 26 4.01 -6.10 -12.32
N ARG A 27 2.88 -6.49 -12.92
CA ARG A 27 2.22 -7.76 -12.57
C ARG A 27 2.73 -8.95 -13.38
N PHE A 28 2.95 -8.74 -14.67
CA PHE A 28 3.25 -9.79 -15.65
C PHE A 28 4.67 -9.70 -16.20
N GLY A 29 5.45 -8.71 -15.76
CA GLY A 29 6.81 -8.48 -16.23
C GLY A 29 6.88 -7.58 -17.46
N THR A 30 8.10 -7.28 -17.87
CA THR A 30 8.41 -6.47 -19.05
C THR A 30 8.82 -7.37 -20.20
N GLY A 31 8.27 -7.12 -21.38
CA GLY A 31 8.73 -7.75 -22.62
C GLY A 31 10.06 -7.17 -23.11
N VAL A 32 10.59 -7.76 -24.19
CA VAL A 32 11.90 -7.45 -24.79
C VAL A 32 12.09 -5.97 -25.14
N HIS A 33 11.01 -5.26 -25.49
CA HIS A 33 11.05 -3.84 -25.89
C HIS A 33 10.73 -2.87 -24.74
N GLY A 34 10.78 -3.33 -23.48
CA GLY A 34 10.56 -2.48 -22.30
C GLY A 34 9.09 -2.15 -21.99
N GLY A 35 8.16 -2.54 -22.85
CA GLY A 35 6.71 -2.50 -22.57
C GLY A 35 6.25 -3.69 -21.72
N PRO A 36 4.97 -3.76 -21.33
CA PRO A 36 4.42 -4.88 -20.57
C PRO A 36 4.53 -6.19 -21.36
N ASP A 37 4.76 -7.31 -20.67
CA ASP A 37 4.66 -8.64 -21.27
C ASP A 37 3.20 -8.98 -21.61
N THR A 38 2.83 -8.62 -22.84
CA THR A 38 1.48 -8.88 -23.36
C THR A 38 1.14 -10.35 -23.54
N ALA A 39 2.13 -11.25 -23.61
CA ALA A 39 1.88 -12.69 -23.73
C ALA A 39 1.51 -13.27 -22.36
N ALA A 40 2.33 -13.00 -21.34
CA ALA A 40 2.04 -13.38 -19.96
C ALA A 40 0.72 -12.78 -19.44
N ALA A 41 0.45 -11.51 -19.76
CA ALA A 41 -0.82 -10.86 -19.41
C ALA A 41 -2.02 -11.53 -20.09
N ALA A 42 -1.88 -11.95 -21.35
CA ALA A 42 -2.96 -12.58 -22.11
C ALA A 42 -3.30 -13.97 -21.55
N GLU A 43 -2.27 -14.77 -21.23
CA GLU A 43 -2.42 -16.07 -20.59
C GLU A 43 -3.14 -15.94 -19.23
N ALA A 44 -2.65 -15.07 -18.35
CA ALA A 44 -3.23 -14.90 -17.02
C ALA A 44 -4.68 -14.38 -17.04
N MET A 45 -5.04 -13.58 -18.06
CA MET A 45 -6.38 -13.00 -18.22
C MET A 45 -7.32 -13.87 -19.07
N GLY A 46 -6.84 -14.98 -19.64
CA GLY A 46 -7.63 -15.86 -20.52
C GLY A 46 -8.12 -15.15 -21.79
N VAL A 47 -7.28 -14.32 -22.42
CA VAL A 47 -7.59 -13.60 -23.67
C VAL A 47 -6.46 -13.74 -24.69
N SER A 48 -6.68 -13.29 -25.93
CA SER A 48 -5.61 -13.25 -26.93
C SER A 48 -4.64 -12.09 -26.70
N ARG A 49 -3.35 -12.28 -27.05
CA ARG A 49 -2.33 -11.21 -27.01
C ARG A 49 -2.76 -9.94 -27.74
N ARG A 50 -3.42 -10.09 -28.90
CA ARG A 50 -3.96 -8.96 -29.68
C ARG A 50 -5.03 -8.16 -28.92
N THR A 51 -5.80 -8.83 -28.06
CA THR A 51 -6.78 -8.17 -27.19
C THR A 51 -6.11 -7.28 -26.16
N VAL A 52 -5.05 -7.77 -25.51
CA VAL A 52 -4.26 -6.97 -24.56
C VAL A 52 -3.60 -5.79 -25.26
N GLN A 53 -2.98 -6.01 -26.42
CA GLN A 53 -2.39 -4.93 -27.24
C GLN A 53 -3.42 -3.86 -27.60
N ARG A 54 -4.66 -4.25 -27.93
CA ARG A 54 -5.75 -3.30 -28.21
C ARG A 54 -6.12 -2.45 -26.99
N TRP A 55 -6.11 -3.00 -25.78
CA TRP A 55 -6.34 -2.22 -24.55
C TRP A 55 -5.27 -1.15 -24.33
N LEU A 56 -4.03 -1.46 -24.70
CA LEU A 56 -2.87 -0.58 -24.62
C LEU A 56 -2.72 0.35 -25.84
N HIS A 57 -3.55 0.17 -26.87
CA HIS A 57 -3.53 0.98 -28.06
C HIS A 57 -4.27 2.29 -27.81
N ALA A 58 -3.54 3.35 -27.47
CA ALA A 58 -4.09 4.71 -27.39
C ALA A 58 -3.06 5.74 -27.89
N ARG A 59 -3.56 6.91 -28.32
CA ARG A 59 -2.78 7.98 -28.98
C ARG A 59 -1.59 8.46 -28.14
N HIS A 60 -1.77 8.62 -26.83
CA HIS A 60 -0.71 9.00 -25.92
C HIS A 60 -0.90 8.36 -24.54
N GLY A 61 0.14 8.36 -23.70
CA GLY A 61 0.10 7.73 -22.38
C GLY A 61 -1.00 8.26 -21.45
N ARG A 62 -1.41 9.53 -21.62
CA ARG A 62 -2.50 10.14 -20.84
C ARG A 62 -3.92 9.81 -21.33
N SER A 63 -4.05 9.17 -22.49
CA SER A 63 -5.36 8.77 -23.02
C SER A 63 -5.98 7.69 -22.11
N ILE A 64 -7.30 7.69 -21.98
CA ILE A 64 -8.02 6.62 -21.29
C ILE A 64 -7.72 5.29 -21.99
N ALA A 65 -7.40 4.26 -21.20
CA ALA A 65 -7.14 2.93 -21.75
C ALA A 65 -8.44 2.31 -22.29
N HIS A 66 -8.32 1.52 -23.35
CA HIS A 66 -9.48 0.87 -24.00
C HIS A 66 -9.88 -0.45 -23.34
N ILE A 67 -9.44 -0.71 -22.10
CA ILE A 67 -9.79 -1.92 -21.37
C ILE A 67 -11.27 -1.87 -20.95
N PRO A 68 -12.09 -2.88 -21.30
CA PRO A 68 -13.48 -2.93 -20.85
C PRO A 68 -13.60 -3.00 -19.32
N PRO A 69 -14.64 -2.41 -18.69
CA PRO A 69 -14.77 -2.39 -17.22
C PRO A 69 -14.70 -3.77 -16.56
N ARG A 70 -15.34 -4.79 -17.17
CA ARG A 70 -15.26 -6.17 -16.69
C ARG A 70 -13.84 -6.71 -16.67
N ARG A 71 -13.07 -6.48 -17.73
CA ARG A 71 -11.67 -6.94 -17.84
C ARG A 71 -10.75 -6.16 -16.92
N LEU A 72 -11.07 -4.90 -16.65
CA LEU A 72 -10.38 -4.12 -15.63
C LEU A 72 -10.63 -4.69 -14.23
N ALA A 73 -11.87 -5.09 -13.90
CA ALA A 73 -12.17 -5.72 -12.62
C ALA A 73 -11.44 -7.06 -12.44
N GLU A 74 -11.36 -7.88 -13.49
CA GLU A 74 -10.56 -9.13 -13.50
C GLU A 74 -9.06 -8.85 -13.28
N LEU A 75 -8.50 -7.83 -13.95
CA LEU A 75 -7.11 -7.41 -13.75
C LEU A 75 -6.88 -6.93 -12.30
N LEU A 76 -7.80 -6.14 -11.75
CA LEU A 76 -7.73 -5.68 -10.36
C LEU A 76 -7.78 -6.85 -9.36
N ALA A 77 -8.58 -7.88 -9.62
CA ALA A 77 -8.62 -9.08 -8.80
C ALA A 77 -7.28 -9.83 -8.78
N LEU A 78 -6.54 -9.83 -9.90
CA LEU A 78 -5.20 -10.41 -9.97
C LEU A 78 -4.11 -9.56 -9.30
N LEU A 79 -4.36 -8.25 -9.17
CA LEU A 79 -3.41 -7.29 -8.59
C LEU A 79 -3.55 -7.16 -7.08
N LEU A 80 -4.78 -7.13 -6.58
CA LEU A 80 -5.03 -6.84 -5.17
C LEU A 80 -4.67 -8.03 -4.27
N PRO A 81 -4.28 -7.78 -3.00
CA PRO A 81 -4.20 -8.84 -2.00
C PRO A 81 -5.50 -9.64 -1.95
N SER A 82 -5.41 -10.94 -1.71
CA SER A 82 -6.59 -11.81 -1.62
C SER A 82 -7.60 -11.30 -0.58
N GLU A 83 -8.87 -11.63 -0.76
CA GLU A 83 -9.90 -11.20 0.19
C GLU A 83 -9.62 -11.73 1.60
N GLU A 84 -9.12 -12.96 1.72
CA GLU A 84 -8.71 -13.55 2.99
C GLU A 84 -7.61 -12.72 3.67
N THR A 85 -6.59 -12.30 2.91
CA THR A 85 -5.53 -11.43 3.43
C THR A 85 -6.10 -10.09 3.91
N ARG A 86 -7.00 -9.46 3.15
CA ARG A 86 -7.64 -8.21 3.55
C ARG A 86 -8.51 -8.39 4.81
N ARG A 87 -9.22 -9.52 4.94
CA ARG A 87 -9.99 -9.86 6.15
C ARG A 87 -9.06 -10.03 7.35
N LYS A 88 -7.92 -10.70 7.19
CA LYS A 88 -6.89 -10.83 8.25
C LYS A 88 -6.32 -9.47 8.66
N GLU A 89 -6.00 -8.60 7.70
CA GLU A 89 -5.56 -7.22 7.97
C GLU A 89 -6.60 -6.44 8.78
N ALA A 90 -7.88 -6.53 8.42
CA ALA A 90 -8.98 -5.88 9.14
C ALA A 90 -9.15 -6.42 10.57
N GLN A 91 -9.08 -7.75 10.76
CA GLN A 91 -9.15 -8.36 12.09
C GLN A 91 -7.98 -7.92 12.98
N GLN A 92 -6.77 -7.83 12.43
CA GLN A 92 -5.60 -7.33 13.16
C GLN A 92 -5.75 -5.86 13.56
N ALA A 93 -6.36 -5.04 12.69
CA ALA A 93 -6.65 -3.64 13.00
C ALA A 93 -7.69 -3.50 14.12
N GLN A 94 -8.81 -4.25 14.04
CA GLN A 94 -9.83 -4.27 15.08
C GLN A 94 -9.27 -4.74 16.43
N TYR A 95 -8.42 -5.76 16.43
CA TYR A 95 -7.72 -6.20 17.63
C TYR A 95 -6.81 -5.11 18.20
N ALA A 96 -6.07 -4.41 17.33
CA ALA A 96 -5.20 -3.32 17.73
C ALA A 96 -5.99 -2.14 18.33
N GLU A 97 -7.13 -1.77 17.74
CA GLU A 97 -8.01 -0.73 18.28
C GLU A 97 -8.55 -1.09 19.66
N ARG A 98 -9.01 -2.34 19.86
CA ARG A 98 -9.42 -2.83 21.18
C ARG A 98 -8.27 -2.81 22.19
N ALA A 99 -7.07 -3.20 21.76
CA ALA A 99 -5.89 -3.14 22.62
C ALA A 99 -5.55 -1.69 23.01
N ILE A 100 -5.64 -0.74 22.07
CA ILE A 100 -5.44 0.69 22.31
C ILE A 100 -6.44 1.21 23.35
N ALA A 101 -7.72 0.82 23.28
CA ALA A 101 -8.71 1.20 24.29
C ALA A 101 -8.35 0.63 25.68
N ASN A 102 -7.94 -0.65 25.74
CA ASN A 102 -7.55 -1.31 26.99
C ASN A 102 -6.31 -0.70 27.65
N LEU A 103 -5.40 -0.07 26.89
CA LEU A 103 -4.25 0.64 27.46
C LEU A 103 -4.64 1.86 28.31
N GLY A 104 -5.84 2.42 28.11
CA GLY A 104 -6.37 3.52 28.90
C GLY A 104 -7.00 3.10 30.24
N LEU A 105 -7.15 1.79 30.50
CA LEU A 105 -7.78 1.31 31.73
C LEU A 105 -6.88 1.53 32.96
N PRO A 106 -7.47 1.83 34.14
CA PRO A 106 -6.72 2.02 35.38
C PRO A 106 -5.83 0.82 35.74
N LYS A 107 -4.74 1.09 36.46
CA LYS A 107 -3.84 0.08 37.07
C LYS A 107 -3.29 -0.96 36.08
N ARG A 108 -3.13 -0.63 34.79
CA ARG A 108 -2.58 -1.53 33.75
C ARG A 108 -3.39 -2.83 33.59
N MET A 109 -4.65 -2.87 34.04
CA MET A 109 -5.51 -4.08 34.02
C MET A 109 -5.74 -4.64 32.62
N GLY A 110 -5.58 -3.82 31.58
CA GLY A 110 -5.70 -4.23 30.18
C GLY A 110 -4.42 -4.78 29.55
N ILE A 111 -3.28 -4.75 30.24
CA ILE A 111 -1.97 -5.11 29.67
C ILE A 111 -1.70 -6.61 29.82
N LYS A 112 -1.52 -7.29 28.68
CA LYS A 112 -1.11 -8.70 28.68
C LYS A 112 0.42 -8.82 28.84
N PRO A 113 0.94 -9.73 29.70
CA PRO A 113 2.38 -9.93 29.87
C PRO A 113 3.14 -10.28 28.57
N ALA A 114 2.46 -10.90 27.61
CA ALA A 114 3.03 -11.18 26.29
C ALA A 114 3.38 -9.90 25.51
N TRP A 115 2.61 -8.82 25.67
CA TRP A 115 2.85 -7.56 24.96
C TRP A 115 4.12 -6.87 25.44
N GLU A 116 4.43 -6.98 26.73
CA GLU A 116 5.66 -6.46 27.31
C GLU A 116 6.88 -7.25 26.84
N ARG A 117 6.82 -8.59 26.90
CA ARG A 117 7.89 -9.46 26.39
C ARG A 117 8.19 -9.23 24.91
N GLN A 118 7.15 -8.99 24.11
CA GLN A 118 7.29 -8.70 22.69
C GLN A 118 7.60 -7.22 22.40
N ARG A 119 7.71 -6.38 23.44
CA ARG A 119 8.01 -4.94 23.37
C ARG A 119 7.01 -4.18 22.49
N TRP A 120 5.75 -4.61 22.50
CA TRP A 120 4.68 -4.00 21.72
C TRP A 120 4.23 -2.65 22.29
N LEU A 121 4.48 -2.41 23.57
CA LEU A 121 4.14 -1.16 24.24
C LEU A 121 5.15 -0.03 24.01
N GLU A 122 6.24 -0.32 23.30
CA GLU A 122 7.25 0.69 22.97
C GLU A 122 6.90 1.46 21.70
N ALA A 123 7.53 2.61 21.52
CA ALA A 123 7.35 3.44 20.34
C ALA A 123 7.74 2.69 19.06
N HIS A 124 6.92 2.85 18.02
CA HIS A 124 7.13 2.26 16.70
C HIS A 124 7.18 3.35 15.64
N LEU A 125 8.11 3.17 14.70
CA LEU A 125 8.21 3.98 13.50
C LEU A 125 7.35 3.34 12.40
N VAL A 126 6.53 4.16 11.74
CA VAL A 126 5.80 3.83 10.52
C VAL A 126 6.35 4.71 9.41
N VAL A 127 6.82 4.09 8.32
CA VAL A 127 7.39 4.80 7.17
C VAL A 127 6.70 4.41 5.87
N VAL A 128 6.62 5.35 4.95
CA VAL A 128 6.37 5.07 3.53
C VAL A 128 7.71 5.09 2.79
N LEU A 129 8.05 3.97 2.17
CA LEU A 129 9.21 3.80 1.33
C LEU A 129 8.79 3.91 -0.13
N GLU A 130 9.54 4.68 -0.92
CA GLU A 130 9.51 4.63 -2.38
C GLU A 130 10.64 3.74 -2.88
N VAL A 131 10.27 2.71 -3.67
CA VAL A 131 11.18 1.67 -4.18
C VAL A 131 11.10 1.66 -5.70
N GLY A 132 12.26 1.61 -6.35
CA GLY A 132 12.35 1.43 -7.80
C GLY A 132 12.16 -0.03 -8.19
N VAL A 133 11.29 -0.30 -9.16
CA VAL A 133 11.03 -1.64 -9.71
C VAL A 133 11.04 -1.53 -11.23
N GLY A 134 12.16 -1.93 -11.83
CA GLY A 134 12.43 -1.67 -13.25
C GLY A 134 12.39 -0.17 -13.55
N SER A 135 11.60 0.23 -14.55
CA SER A 135 11.36 1.64 -14.90
C SER A 135 10.26 2.32 -14.06
N SER A 136 9.61 1.58 -13.16
CA SER A 136 8.49 2.07 -12.34
C SER A 136 8.93 2.37 -10.91
N LYS A 137 8.12 3.19 -10.22
CA LYS A 137 8.26 3.42 -8.78
C LYS A 137 7.01 2.96 -8.07
N ILE A 138 7.21 2.25 -6.97
CA ILE A 138 6.15 1.80 -6.08
C ILE A 138 6.38 2.41 -4.70
N ARG A 139 5.33 2.44 -3.89
CA ARG A 139 5.39 2.81 -2.49
C ARG A 139 4.95 1.66 -1.61
N GLN A 140 5.51 1.60 -0.41
CA GLN A 140 5.22 0.56 0.56
C GLN A 140 5.21 1.12 1.99
N LEU A 141 4.32 0.61 2.85
CA LEU A 141 4.45 0.77 4.30
C LEU A 141 5.46 -0.19 4.92
N ALA A 142 6.28 0.32 5.84
CA ALA A 142 7.10 -0.48 6.72
C ALA A 142 6.96 -0.01 8.17
N VAL A 143 6.95 -0.98 9.09
CA VAL A 143 6.81 -0.74 10.52
C VAL A 143 7.99 -1.39 11.25
N GLY A 144 8.51 -0.71 12.26
CA GLY A 144 9.55 -1.23 13.12
C GLY A 144 9.57 -0.52 14.46
N ARG A 145 10.27 -1.08 15.44
CA ARG A 145 10.52 -0.37 16.70
C ARG A 145 11.29 0.92 16.42
N ALA A 146 10.94 1.99 17.10
CA ALA A 146 11.57 3.30 16.90
C ALA A 146 13.02 3.24 17.40
N SER A 147 13.98 3.32 16.47
CA SER A 147 15.39 3.47 16.75
C SER A 147 16.13 4.03 15.52
N LEU A 148 17.29 4.66 15.74
CA LEU A 148 18.14 5.15 14.64
C LEU A 148 18.60 4.01 13.73
N ALA A 149 18.97 2.86 14.31
CA ALA A 149 19.35 1.67 13.55
C ALA A 149 18.22 1.19 12.64
N LYS A 150 16.96 1.22 13.12
CA LYS A 150 15.81 0.79 12.32
C LYS A 150 15.50 1.78 11.20
N MET A 151 15.66 3.09 11.45
CA MET A 151 15.57 4.11 10.40
C MET A 151 16.62 3.88 9.30
N GLY A 152 17.87 3.63 9.68
CA GLY A 152 18.95 3.33 8.72
C GLY A 152 18.71 2.05 7.91
N GLU A 153 18.03 1.04 8.48
CA GLU A 153 17.56 -0.12 7.72
C GLU A 153 16.50 0.26 6.68
N PHE A 154 15.54 1.12 7.04
CA PHE A 154 14.50 1.58 6.11
C PHE A 154 15.07 2.40 4.96
N GLN A 155 16.00 3.32 5.23
CA GLN A 155 16.65 4.13 4.20
C GLN A 155 17.46 3.29 3.20
N ARG A 156 18.04 2.16 3.64
CA ARG A 156 18.71 1.20 2.74
C ARG A 156 17.75 0.46 1.80
N ARG A 157 16.47 0.37 2.16
CA ARG A 157 15.45 -0.34 1.38
C ARG A 157 14.77 0.53 0.32
N GLY A 158 14.82 1.84 0.49
CA GLY A 158 14.16 2.79 -0.41
C GLY A 158 14.17 4.19 0.16
N ARG A 159 13.73 5.15 -0.65
CA ARG A 159 13.63 6.55 -0.24
C ARG A 159 12.46 6.70 0.72
N VAL A 160 12.70 7.18 1.94
CA VAL A 160 11.61 7.53 2.86
C VAL A 160 10.91 8.77 2.34
N VAL A 161 9.61 8.66 2.05
CA VAL A 161 8.79 9.78 1.51
C VAL A 161 7.79 10.34 2.50
N ASP A 162 7.48 9.59 3.56
CA ASP A 162 6.65 10.00 4.68
C ASP A 162 6.98 9.12 5.89
N GLN A 163 6.84 9.63 7.10
CA GLN A 163 7.12 8.88 8.33
C GLN A 163 6.41 9.47 9.54
N THR A 164 6.13 8.62 10.53
CA THR A 164 5.69 9.07 11.85
C THR A 164 6.09 8.06 12.92
N THR A 165 6.22 8.53 14.16
CA THR A 165 6.40 7.68 15.32
C THR A 165 5.08 7.59 16.08
N VAL A 166 4.68 6.38 16.45
CA VAL A 166 3.47 6.12 17.22
C VAL A 166 3.80 5.42 18.54
N PRO A 167 2.97 5.57 19.59
CA PRO A 167 3.33 5.13 20.94
C PRO A 167 3.52 3.62 21.10
N THR A 168 2.78 2.81 20.34
CA THR A 168 2.82 1.34 20.47
C THR A 168 2.69 0.64 19.12
N ARG A 169 3.02 -0.66 19.08
CA ARG A 169 2.82 -1.53 17.91
C ARG A 169 1.36 -1.57 17.46
N PHE A 170 0.41 -1.46 18.41
CA PHE A 170 -1.02 -1.42 18.11
C PHE A 170 -1.40 -0.17 17.32
N HIS A 171 -0.92 1.01 17.75
CA HIS A 171 -1.12 2.25 17.00
C HIS A 171 -0.52 2.13 15.59
N ALA A 172 0.63 1.46 15.44
CA ALA A 172 1.21 1.23 14.14
C ALA A 172 0.35 0.30 13.26
N THR A 173 -0.24 -0.76 13.82
CA THR A 173 -1.18 -1.63 13.08
C THR A 173 -2.42 -0.88 12.64
N ALA A 174 -3.05 -0.12 13.54
CA ALA A 174 -4.25 0.65 13.23
C ALA A 174 -3.99 1.72 12.16
N LEU A 175 -2.87 2.46 12.29
CA LEU A 175 -2.44 3.45 11.31
C LEU A 175 -2.18 2.82 9.94
N THR A 176 -1.41 1.73 9.88
CA THR A 176 -1.15 1.01 8.63
C THR A 176 -2.45 0.57 7.96
N HIS A 177 -3.38 -0.01 8.71
CA HIS A 177 -4.66 -0.45 8.16
C HIS A 177 -5.49 0.72 7.63
N ARG A 178 -5.55 1.84 8.36
CA ARG A 178 -6.24 3.07 7.92
C ARG A 178 -5.70 3.57 6.58
N VAL A 179 -4.38 3.74 6.48
CA VAL A 179 -3.71 4.20 5.26
C VAL A 179 -3.96 3.24 4.09
N LEU A 180 -3.90 1.93 4.32
CA LEU A 180 -4.17 0.93 3.29
C LEU A 180 -5.64 0.87 2.87
N THR A 181 -6.57 1.23 3.75
CA THR A 181 -7.99 1.36 3.41
C THR A 181 -8.21 2.57 2.51
N ASP A 182 -7.65 3.72 2.89
CA ASP A 182 -7.75 4.96 2.11
C ASP A 182 -7.10 4.81 0.73
N LEU A 183 -5.99 4.07 0.63
CA LEU A 183 -5.28 3.79 -0.61
C LEU A 183 -5.79 2.56 -1.36
N GLY A 184 -6.89 1.93 -0.93
CA GLY A 184 -7.43 0.68 -1.49
C GLY A 184 -7.41 0.60 -3.02
N PRO A 185 -7.96 1.59 -3.74
CA PRO A 185 -7.99 1.61 -5.21
C PRO A 185 -6.61 1.67 -5.91
N TRP A 186 -5.55 2.04 -5.20
CA TRP A 186 -4.18 2.14 -5.72
C TRP A 186 -3.29 0.98 -5.29
N ARG A 187 -3.77 0.13 -4.36
CA ARG A 187 -3.01 -1.00 -3.82
C ARG A 187 -2.78 -2.06 -4.89
N PHE A 188 -1.69 -2.79 -4.70
CA PHE A 188 -1.44 -4.06 -5.35
C PHE A 188 -0.61 -4.95 -4.40
N GLN A 189 -0.63 -6.25 -4.64
CA GLN A 189 0.23 -7.21 -3.99
C GLN A 189 1.55 -7.27 -4.76
N ALA A 190 2.61 -6.79 -4.13
CA ALA A 190 3.95 -6.85 -4.69
C ALA A 190 4.46 -8.29 -4.79
N GLY A 191 5.18 -8.57 -5.87
CA GLY A 191 5.83 -9.86 -6.11
C GLY A 191 7.20 -9.98 -5.44
N PRO A 192 7.77 -11.20 -5.41
CA PRO A 192 9.17 -11.42 -5.06
C PRO A 192 10.08 -10.56 -5.95
N GLY A 193 11.06 -9.88 -5.36
CA GLY A 193 11.99 -8.98 -6.07
C GLY A 193 11.48 -7.54 -6.25
N GLN A 194 10.22 -7.25 -5.94
CA GLN A 194 9.70 -5.86 -5.94
C GLN A 194 9.88 -5.19 -4.58
N VAL A 195 9.70 -5.94 -3.50
CA VAL A 195 9.91 -5.51 -2.11
C VAL A 195 10.50 -6.65 -1.30
N LEU A 196 11.21 -6.32 -0.22
CA LEU A 196 11.82 -7.32 0.67
C LEU A 196 10.83 -7.99 1.63
N GLN A 197 9.78 -7.27 2.03
CA GLN A 197 8.75 -7.74 2.97
C GLN A 197 7.45 -6.97 2.72
N GLY A 198 6.37 -7.27 3.45
CA GLY A 198 5.14 -6.46 3.44
C GLY A 198 4.50 -6.37 2.05
N PHE A 199 4.51 -7.48 1.31
CA PHE A 199 4.03 -7.58 -0.08
C PHE A 199 2.61 -7.03 -0.29
N THR A 200 1.76 -7.10 0.72
CA THR A 200 0.35 -6.65 0.64
C THR A 200 0.17 -5.18 0.98
N GLN A 201 1.24 -4.51 1.43
CA GLN A 201 1.23 -3.14 1.93
C GLN A 201 1.86 -2.18 0.91
N ALA A 202 1.65 -2.43 -0.39
CA ALA A 202 2.24 -1.69 -1.49
C ALA A 202 1.17 -1.06 -2.41
N TRP A 203 1.55 0.04 -3.07
CA TRP A 203 0.73 0.77 -4.04
C TRP A 203 1.61 1.53 -5.03
N LEU A 204 1.04 1.98 -6.16
CA LEU A 204 1.81 2.74 -7.17
C LEU A 204 2.19 4.13 -6.66
N ALA A 205 3.35 4.63 -7.05
CA ALA A 205 3.83 5.95 -6.60
C ALA A 205 2.99 7.14 -7.12
N ASP A 206 2.09 6.92 -8.09
CA ASP A 206 1.15 7.91 -8.60
C ASP A 206 -0.16 8.01 -7.78
N ALA A 207 -0.25 7.29 -6.66
CA ALA A 207 -1.31 7.48 -5.68
C ALA A 207 -1.17 8.83 -4.94
N PRO A 208 -2.26 9.33 -4.32
CA PRO A 208 -2.20 10.49 -3.44
C PRO A 208 -1.09 10.39 -2.40
N ALA A 209 -0.57 11.54 -1.97
CA ALA A 209 0.39 11.60 -0.89
C ALA A 209 -0.22 11.02 0.39
N THR A 210 0.57 10.28 1.15
CA THR A 210 0.19 9.89 2.50
C THR A 210 0.39 11.08 3.44
N HIS A 211 -0.35 11.05 4.55
CA HIS A 211 -0.21 12.03 5.62
C HIS A 211 -0.13 11.31 6.96
N LEU A 212 0.93 10.53 7.15
CA LEU A 212 1.07 9.61 8.29
C LEU A 212 0.93 10.31 9.64
N SER A 213 1.54 11.49 9.82
CA SER A 213 1.45 12.25 11.06
C SER A 213 0.02 12.68 11.37
N SER A 214 -0.69 13.31 10.43
CA SER A 214 -2.08 13.76 10.69
C SER A 214 -3.04 12.60 10.92
N THR A 215 -2.85 11.48 10.21
CA THR A 215 -3.66 10.27 10.42
C THR A 215 -3.36 9.64 11.78
N ALA A 216 -2.09 9.65 12.23
CA ALA A 216 -1.72 9.20 13.56
C ALA A 216 -2.34 10.07 14.66
N ASP A 217 -2.30 11.39 14.51
CA ASP A 217 -2.90 12.33 15.46
C ASP A 217 -4.42 12.14 15.56
N ALA A 218 -5.09 11.94 14.42
CA ALA A 218 -6.52 11.65 14.39
C ALA A 218 -6.87 10.35 15.14
N LEU A 219 -6.06 9.30 14.99
CA LEU A 219 -6.22 8.03 15.73
C LEU A 219 -6.04 8.20 17.24
N GLN A 220 -5.15 9.10 17.66
CA GLN A 220 -4.92 9.37 19.08
C GLN A 220 -6.02 10.25 19.70
N ARG A 221 -6.57 11.19 18.92
CA ARG A 221 -7.63 12.12 19.35
C ARG A 221 -9.04 11.53 19.36
N ALA A 222 -9.30 10.44 18.65
CA ALA A 222 -10.60 9.75 18.66
C ALA A 222 -10.89 9.00 19.99
N ARG A 223 -10.29 9.45 21.09
CA ARG A 223 -10.35 8.90 22.45
C ARG A 223 -11.08 9.86 23.36
#